data_AF-A0A380IHG1-F1
#
_entry.id   AF-A0A380IHG1-F1
#
_cell.length_a   1.000
_cell.length_b   1.000
_cell.length_c   1.000
_cell.angle_alpha   90.00
_cell.angle_beta   90.00
_cell.angle_gamma   90.00
#
_symmetry.space_group_name_H-M   'P 1'
#
loop_
_entity.id
_entity.type
_entity.pdbx_description
1 polymer ?
#
loop_
_entity_poly.entity_id
_entity_poly.type
_entity_poly.pdbx_seq_one_letter_code
_entity_poly.pdbx_strand_id
1 'polypeptide(L)'
;MNKQEQLKQEMIKVVESEEAKAEFEEVLKNLDSKALTAQGKIQSYKIDLESVKHSPMGGLFVTLIINGERGLSVTIALDKHNKSEEVQVGGVTYSSALDKLLNED
;
A
#
# COMPACT_ATOMS: atom_id res chain seq x y z
N MET A 1 -19.21 12.87 -15.41
CA MET A 1 -18.03 12.58 -14.58
C MET A 1 -17.32 13.90 -14.32
N ASN A 2 -17.16 14.28 -13.05
CA ASN A 2 -16.49 15.54 -12.71
C ASN A 2 -14.95 15.36 -12.72
N LYS A 3 -14.21 16.46 -12.73
CA LYS A 3 -12.73 16.44 -12.79
C LYS A 3 -12.07 15.69 -11.62
N GLN A 4 -12.63 15.77 -10.41
CA GLN A 4 -12.14 15.01 -9.24
C GLN A 4 -12.37 13.50 -9.39
N GLU A 5 -13.51 13.09 -9.96
CA GLU A 5 -13.77 11.67 -10.22
C GLU A 5 -12.79 11.11 -11.24
N GLN A 6 -12.45 11.87 -12.29
CA GLN A 6 -11.46 11.47 -13.29
C GLN A 6 -10.07 11.31 -12.67
N LEU A 7 -9.64 12.29 -11.87
CA LEU A 7 -8.38 12.20 -11.14
C LEU A 7 -8.35 11.01 -10.18
N LYS A 8 -9.46 10.74 -9.47
CA LYS A 8 -9.56 9.57 -8.59
C LYS A 8 -9.42 8.26 -9.36
N GLN A 9 -10.03 8.13 -10.53
CA GLN A 9 -9.88 6.94 -11.37
C GLN A 9 -8.46 6.77 -11.90
N GLU A 10 -7.76 7.86 -12.24
CA GLU A 10 -6.35 7.79 -12.63
C GLU A 10 -5.45 7.34 -11.48
N MET A 11 -5.69 7.83 -10.26
CA MET A 11 -4.97 7.37 -9.07
C MET A 11 -5.22 5.90 -8.78
N ILE A 12 -6.48 5.44 -8.91
CA ILE A 12 -6.85 4.03 -8.73
C ILE A 12 -6.08 3.15 -9.73
N LYS A 13 -6.02 3.53 -11.01
CA LYS A 13 -5.26 2.79 -12.03
C LYS A 13 -3.78 2.65 -11.68
N VAL A 14 -3.19 3.67 -11.06
CA VAL A 14 -1.78 3.61 -10.64
C VAL A 14 -1.60 2.63 -9.49
N VAL A 15 -2.43 2.68 -8.44
CA VAL A 15 -2.29 1.75 -7.30
C VAL A 15 -2.65 0.30 -7.65
N GLU A 16 -3.45 0.09 -8.69
CA GLU A 16 -3.79 -1.25 -9.20
C GLU A 16 -2.80 -1.76 -10.26
N SER A 17 -1.79 -0.98 -10.63
CA SER A 17 -0.78 -1.40 -11.60
C SER A 17 0.08 -2.54 -11.03
N GLU A 18 0.64 -3.36 -11.92
CA GLU A 18 1.47 -4.49 -11.50
C GLU A 18 2.76 -4.01 -10.83
N GLU A 19 3.29 -2.86 -11.24
CA GLU A 19 4.46 -2.21 -10.63
C GLU A 19 4.14 -1.78 -9.19
N ALA A 20 3.00 -1.12 -8.96
CA ALA A 20 2.61 -0.72 -7.60
C ALA A 20 2.37 -1.94 -6.70
N LYS A 21 1.76 -3.01 -7.23
CA LYS A 21 1.59 -4.27 -6.48
C LYS A 21 2.92 -4.90 -6.13
N ALA A 22 3.90 -4.92 -7.06
CA ALA A 22 5.23 -5.46 -6.78
C ALA A 22 5.89 -4.73 -5.60
N GLU A 23 5.83 -3.39 -5.59
CA GLU A 23 6.33 -2.57 -4.48
C GLU A 23 5.58 -2.86 -3.17
N PHE A 24 4.26 -3.03 -3.21
CA PHE A 24 3.47 -3.40 -2.03
C PHE A 24 3.91 -4.75 -1.47
N GLU A 25 4.06 -5.76 -2.32
CA GLU A 25 4.48 -7.08 -1.87
C GLU A 25 5.91 -7.09 -1.32
N GLU A 26 6.80 -6.27 -1.88
CA GLU A 26 8.15 -6.10 -1.34
C GLU A 26 8.12 -5.45 0.05
N VAL A 27 7.33 -4.39 0.23
CA VAL A 27 7.12 -3.77 1.56
C VAL A 27 6.57 -4.79 2.55
N LEU A 28 5.58 -5.60 2.17
CA LEU A 28 5.01 -6.61 3.05
C LEU A 28 6.03 -7.70 3.41
N LYS A 29 6.86 -8.15 2.45
CA LYS A 29 7.94 -9.13 2.68
C LYS A 29 9.06 -8.58 3.57
N ASN A 30 9.30 -7.27 3.53
CA ASN A 30 10.24 -6.61 4.43
C ASN A 30 9.72 -6.50 5.87
N LEU A 31 8.39 -6.38 6.05
CA LEU A 31 7.75 -6.41 7.37
C LEU A 31 7.64 -7.83 7.94
N ASP A 32 7.38 -8.80 7.08
CA ASP A 32 7.31 -10.22 7.42
C ASP A 32 7.95 -11.04 6.30
N SER A 33 9.12 -11.63 6.55
CA SER A 33 9.84 -12.43 5.54
C SER A 33 9.04 -13.60 4.94
N LYS A 34 7.95 -14.03 5.60
CA LYS A 34 7.04 -15.07 5.10
C LYS A 34 5.70 -14.51 4.64
N ALA A 35 5.62 -13.20 4.40
CA ALA A 35 4.41 -12.54 3.95
C ALA A 35 3.82 -13.21 2.71
N LEU A 36 2.50 -13.16 2.59
CA LEU A 36 1.70 -13.72 1.49
C LEU A 36 1.78 -15.25 1.41
N THR A 37 2.08 -15.88 2.55
CA THR A 37 2.06 -17.34 2.71
C THR A 37 1.27 -17.73 3.95
N ALA A 38 0.82 -18.98 4.03
CA ALA A 38 0.15 -19.51 5.21
C ALA A 38 1.03 -19.55 6.48
N GLN A 39 2.36 -19.40 6.34
CA GLN A 39 3.31 -19.38 7.46
C GLN A 39 3.63 -17.96 7.95
N GLY A 40 3.26 -16.94 7.19
CA GLY A 40 3.44 -15.54 7.57
C GLY A 40 2.37 -15.07 8.54
N LYS A 41 2.69 -14.00 9.26
CA LYS A 41 1.74 -13.18 10.01
C LYS A 41 0.92 -12.31 9.06
N ILE A 42 1.56 -11.82 7.98
CA ILE A 42 0.89 -11.16 6.86
C ILE A 42 0.55 -12.22 5.82
N GLN A 43 -0.68 -12.74 5.81
CA GLN A 43 -1.07 -13.85 4.91
C GLN A 43 -1.72 -13.35 3.62
N SER A 44 -2.40 -12.22 3.69
CA SER A 44 -3.06 -11.60 2.53
C SER A 44 -3.18 -10.09 2.73
N TYR A 45 -3.41 -9.38 1.63
CA TYR A 45 -3.72 -7.95 1.67
C TYR A 45 -4.84 -7.61 0.69
N LYS A 46 -5.49 -6.47 0.93
CA LYS A 46 -6.41 -5.83 0.00
C LYS A 46 -6.11 -4.34 -0.06
N ILE A 47 -6.09 -3.78 -1.27
CA ILE A 47 -5.96 -2.34 -1.46
C ILE A 47 -7.28 -1.68 -1.06
N ASP A 48 -7.20 -0.72 -0.13
CA ASP A 48 -8.34 0.14 0.20
C ASP A 48 -8.40 1.30 -0.81
N LEU A 49 -9.20 1.12 -1.87
CA LEU A 49 -9.39 2.13 -2.92
C LEU A 49 -10.01 3.44 -2.41
N GLU A 50 -10.67 3.42 -1.25
CA GLU A 50 -11.21 4.64 -0.64
C GLU A 50 -10.13 5.48 0.03
N SER A 51 -9.05 4.84 0.48
CA SER A 51 -7.89 5.50 1.09
C SER A 51 -7.00 6.25 0.09
N VAL A 52 -7.15 5.97 -1.21
CA VAL A 52 -6.29 6.52 -2.27
C VAL A 52 -6.47 8.03 -2.38
N LYS A 53 -5.38 8.76 -2.12
CA LYS A 53 -5.37 10.23 -2.17
C LYS A 53 -4.00 10.75 -2.58
N HIS A 54 -3.96 11.97 -3.09
CA HIS A 54 -2.69 12.64 -3.37
C HIS A 54 -1.89 12.90 -2.09
N SER A 55 -0.59 12.66 -2.17
CA SER A 55 0.37 13.16 -1.20
C SER A 55 0.68 14.63 -1.49
N PRO A 56 0.74 15.52 -0.47
CA PRO A 56 1.18 16.90 -0.65
C PRO A 56 2.54 17.05 -1.35
N MET A 57 3.38 16.01 -1.30
CA MET A 57 4.72 15.99 -1.92
C MET A 57 4.71 15.53 -3.39
N GLY A 58 3.54 15.30 -4.01
CA GLY A 58 3.42 14.98 -5.45
C GLY A 58 3.22 13.49 -5.78
N GLY A 59 3.13 12.63 -4.77
CA GLY A 59 2.83 11.20 -4.89
C GLY A 59 1.39 10.82 -4.57
N LEU A 60 1.19 9.55 -4.17
CA LEU A 60 -0.07 8.97 -3.71
C LEU A 60 0.11 8.34 -2.33
N PHE A 61 -0.91 8.43 -1.48
CA PHE A 61 -1.05 7.58 -0.32
C PHE A 61 -2.06 6.48 -0.62
N VAL A 62 -1.73 5.26 -0.20
CA VAL A 62 -2.59 4.09 -0.31
C VAL A 62 -2.48 3.25 0.96
N THR A 63 -3.60 2.71 1.42
CA THR A 63 -3.67 1.81 2.56
C THR A 63 -3.96 0.38 2.09
N LEU A 64 -3.20 -0.57 2.61
CA LEU A 64 -3.43 -2.00 2.46
C LEU A 64 -4.07 -2.52 3.75
N ILE A 65 -5.19 -3.21 3.64
CA ILE A 65 -5.85 -3.93 4.73
C ILE A 65 -5.27 -5.35 4.76
N ILE A 66 -4.71 -5.74 5.89
CA ILE A 66 -4.00 -7.01 6.05
C ILE A 66 -4.94 -8.06 6.63
N ASN A 67 -4.89 -9.28 6.09
CA ASN A 67 -5.68 -10.44 6.52
C ASN A 67 -7.21 -10.21 6.55
N GLY A 68 -7.69 -9.17 5.86
CA GLY A 68 -9.10 -8.76 5.91
C GLY A 68 -9.50 -8.05 7.21
N GLU A 69 -8.56 -7.78 8.12
CA GLU A 69 -8.81 -7.13 9.39
C GLU A 69 -8.58 -5.62 9.30
N ARG A 70 -9.65 -4.84 9.48
CA ARG A 70 -9.56 -3.36 9.40
C ARG A 70 -8.58 -2.73 10.39
N GLY A 71 -8.28 -3.41 11.49
CA GLY A 71 -7.30 -2.96 12.48
C GLY A 71 -5.84 -3.19 12.05
N LEU A 72 -5.60 -4.08 11.09
CA LEU A 72 -4.28 -4.41 10.57
C LEU A 72 -4.08 -3.71 9.23
N SER A 73 -3.30 -2.64 9.22
CA SER A 73 -3.10 -1.85 8.00
C SER A 73 -1.66 -1.40 7.79
N VAL A 74 -1.28 -1.29 6.51
CA VAL A 74 -0.02 -0.66 6.06
C VAL A 74 -0.39 0.51 5.15
N THR A 75 0.06 1.71 5.48
CA THR A 75 -0.08 2.90 4.61
C THR A 75 1.25 3.18 3.93
N ILE A 76 1.21 3.25 2.61
CA ILE A 76 2.38 3.44 1.75
C ILE A 76 2.25 4.79 1.03
N ALA A 77 3.32 5.56 1.05
CA ALA A 77 3.51 6.72 0.18
C ALA A 77 4.20 6.25 -1.10
N LEU A 78 3.51 6.36 -2.23
CA LEU A 78 4.07 6.12 -3.56
C LEU A 78 4.51 7.45 -4.16
N ASP A 79 5.79 7.59 -4.44
CA ASP A 79 6.32 8.73 -5.18
C ASP A 79 6.38 8.40 -6.67
N LYS A 80 6.04 9.39 -7.49
CA LYS A 80 6.15 9.30 -8.95
C LYS A 80 7.28 10.19 -9.40
N HIS A 81 8.39 9.62 -9.85
CA HIS A 81 9.46 10.43 -10.41
C HIS A 81 9.06 10.86 -11.83
N ASN A 82 8.97 12.16 -12.11
CA ASN A 82 8.52 12.70 -13.40
C ASN A 82 9.43 12.38 -14.62
N LYS A 83 10.40 11.47 -14.50
CA LYS A 83 11.38 11.13 -15.56
C LYS A 83 11.54 9.65 -15.86
N SER A 84 11.20 8.76 -14.92
CA SER A 84 11.14 7.31 -15.11
C SER A 84 9.77 6.93 -14.60
N GLU A 85 8.94 6.27 -15.41
CA GLU A 85 7.56 5.88 -15.05
C GLU A 85 7.47 4.87 -13.89
N GLU A 86 8.56 4.70 -13.15
CA GLU A 86 8.71 3.80 -12.02
C GLU A 86 8.02 4.38 -10.77
N VAL A 87 7.15 3.57 -10.20
CA VAL A 87 6.53 3.81 -8.90
C VAL A 87 7.57 3.47 -7.84
N GLN A 88 7.83 4.38 -6.90
CA GLN A 88 8.77 4.15 -5.80
C GLN A 88 8.09 4.34 -4.45
N VAL A 89 8.52 3.59 -3.44
CA VAL A 89 8.06 3.77 -2.06
C VAL A 89 8.81 4.91 -1.39
N GLY A 90 8.11 6.03 -1.15
CA GLY A 90 8.63 7.19 -0.41
C GLY A 90 8.55 7.04 1.11
N GLY A 91 7.70 6.14 1.61
CA GLY A 91 7.55 5.89 3.03
C GLY A 91 6.50 4.84 3.36
N VAL A 92 6.68 4.17 4.50
CA VAL A 92 5.79 3.11 4.99
C VAL A 92 5.45 3.39 6.46
N THR A 93 4.17 3.29 6.79
CA THR A 93 3.68 3.28 8.17
C THR A 93 2.68 2.15 8.34
N TYR A 94 2.51 1.64 9.55
CA TYR A 94 1.54 0.59 9.82
C TYR A 94 0.84 0.80 11.16
N SER A 95 -0.34 0.20 11.29
CA SER A 95 -1.16 0.27 12.48
C SER A 95 -0.45 -0.31 13.71
N SER A 96 -0.73 0.22 14.90
CA SER A 96 -0.20 -0.34 16.16
C SER A 96 -0.65 -1.78 16.42
N ALA A 97 -1.79 -2.20 15.87
CA ALA A 97 -2.22 -3.60 15.98
C ALA A 97 -1.36 -4.52 15.10
N LEU A 98 -1.01 -4.08 13.88
CA LEU A 98 -0.06 -4.80 13.03
C LEU A 98 1.35 -4.84 13.65
N ASP A 99 1.81 -3.75 14.26
CA ASP A 99 3.08 -3.72 15.00
C ASP A 99 3.13 -4.79 16.10
N LYS A 100 2.07 -4.89 16.92
CA LYS A 100 1.96 -5.92 17.94
C LYS A 100 2.00 -7.32 17.34
N LEU A 101 1.18 -7.58 16.31
CA LEU A 101 1.16 -8.87 15.61
C LEU A 101 2.57 -9.24 15.11
N LEU A 102 3.28 -8.31 14.47
CA LEU A 102 4.62 -8.54 13.93
C LEU A 102 5.67 -8.84 15.02
N ASN A 103 5.49 -8.30 16.23
CA ASN A 103 6.39 -8.50 17.36
C ASN A 103 5.93 -9.58 18.37
N GLU A 104 4.78 -10.22 18.16
CA GLU A 104 4.33 -11.37 18.98
C GLU A 104 5.16 -12.62 18.68
N ASP A 105 5.80 -13.22 19.69
CA ASP A 105 6.60 -14.45 19.54
C ASP A 105 5.75 -15.73 19.39
#